data_AF-A0A8J5V417-F1
#
_entry.id   AF-A0A8J5V417-F1
#
_cell.length_a   1.000
_cell.length_b   1.000
_cell.length_c   1.000
_cell.angle_alpha   90.00
_cell.angle_beta   90.00
_cell.angle_gamma   90.00
#
_symmetry.space_group_name_H-M   'P 1'
#
loop_
_entity.id
_entity.type
_entity.pdbx_description
1 polymer ?
#
loop_
_entity_poly.entity_id
_entity_poly.type
_entity_poly.pdbx_seq_one_letter_code
_entity_poly.pdbx_strand_id
1 'polypeptide(L)'
;MHGRPLAPARSPSSPRPRLFLPPPLPLLLFLSVVFVSPSRSSCWWPEGADVASSMGFAGDGSSVSGGGLSENVRFSYGYASCPGKRASMEDFYETRIDGVDGETVGLFGVFDGHGGARAAEYVKQHLFSNLIKHPKFITDTKSAIAETYNHTDSEFLKADSSHTRDAGSTASTAILVGDRLFVANVGDSRAVVCKGGDAIAASRDHKPDQSDERQRIEEAGGFVMWAGTWRVGGVLAVSRAFGDKLLKQYVVADPEIKEEVVDGSLEFLILASDGLWDVVTNEEAVAMVKPIQDPEQAAKRLLQEAYQRGSADNITVVIVRFLEGAATTGDGPSKESASSNQNS
;
A
#
# COMPACT_ATOMS: atom_id res chain seq x y z
N MET A 1 -62.58 56.15 16.92
CA MET A 1 -61.80 57.36 16.55
C MET A 1 -60.40 56.91 16.17
N HIS A 2 -60.04 57.02 14.89
CA HIS A 2 -58.74 56.62 14.37
C HIS A 2 -57.66 57.63 14.75
N GLY A 3 -56.61 57.16 15.44
CA GLY A 3 -55.36 57.89 15.63
C GLY A 3 -54.20 57.09 15.03
N ARG A 4 -53.59 57.61 13.96
CA ARG A 4 -52.22 57.25 13.55
C ARG A 4 -51.24 58.05 14.41
N PRO A 5 -50.09 57.48 14.79
CA PRO A 5 -48.81 57.86 14.15
C PRO A 5 -47.79 56.68 14.13
N LEU A 6 -46.58 56.64 13.55
CA LEU A 6 -45.73 57.47 12.69
C LEU A 6 -44.68 56.48 12.13
N ALA A 7 -44.23 56.67 10.88
CA ALA A 7 -43.19 55.83 10.27
C ALA A 7 -41.79 56.20 10.79
N PRO A 8 -40.84 55.25 10.90
CA PRO A 8 -39.45 55.57 11.22
C PRO A 8 -38.68 56.09 9.99
N ALA A 9 -37.81 57.07 10.26
CA ALA A 9 -36.97 57.76 9.29
C ALA A 9 -35.90 56.86 8.65
N ARG A 10 -35.65 57.07 7.35
CA ARG A 10 -34.56 56.44 6.59
C ARG A 10 -33.20 57.03 7.00
N SER A 11 -32.23 56.17 7.27
CA SER A 11 -30.81 56.52 7.38
C SER A 11 -30.18 56.70 5.98
N PRO A 12 -29.18 57.59 5.83
CA PRO A 12 -28.52 57.81 4.54
C PRO A 12 -27.54 56.68 4.21
N SER A 13 -27.59 56.25 2.95
CA SER A 13 -26.72 55.24 2.32
C SER A 13 -25.25 55.68 2.31
N SER A 14 -24.36 54.82 2.78
CA SER A 14 -22.91 54.93 2.57
C SER A 14 -22.53 54.65 1.10
N PRO A 15 -21.53 55.33 0.53
CA PRO A 15 -21.08 55.06 -0.83
C PRO A 15 -20.22 53.80 -0.88
N ARG A 16 -20.51 52.91 -1.84
CA ARG A 16 -19.71 51.71 -2.13
C ARG A 16 -18.31 52.10 -2.63
N PRO A 17 -17.24 51.39 -2.24
CA PRO A 17 -15.91 51.62 -2.79
C PRO A 17 -15.85 51.14 -4.25
N ARG A 18 -15.29 51.98 -5.12
CA ARG A 18 -14.98 51.63 -6.52
C ARG A 18 -13.80 50.66 -6.53
N LEU A 19 -14.00 49.45 -7.06
CA LEU A 19 -12.90 48.56 -7.42
C LEU A 19 -12.08 49.21 -8.54
N PHE A 20 -10.80 49.48 -8.28
CA PHE A 20 -9.80 49.76 -9.29
C PHE A 20 -9.26 48.42 -9.81
N LEU A 21 -9.51 48.11 -11.09
CA LEU A 21 -8.79 47.06 -11.81
C LEU A 21 -7.42 47.62 -12.27
N PRO A 22 -6.32 46.89 -12.05
CA PRO A 22 -5.03 47.25 -12.66
C PRO A 22 -5.01 46.90 -14.17
N PRO A 23 -4.21 47.61 -14.99
CA PRO A 23 -4.09 47.33 -16.42
C PRO A 23 -3.33 46.02 -16.69
N PRO A 24 -3.54 45.37 -17.85
CA PRO A 24 -2.88 44.11 -18.20
C PRO A 24 -1.39 44.34 -18.51
N LEU A 25 -0.53 43.46 -17.96
CA LEU A 25 0.90 43.37 -18.28
C LEU A 25 1.12 42.71 -19.65
N PRO A 26 2.16 43.10 -20.42
CA PRO A 26 2.42 42.55 -21.73
C PRO A 26 3.04 41.14 -21.67
N LEU A 27 2.52 40.27 -22.53
CA LEU A 27 2.95 38.90 -22.76
C LEU A 27 4.30 38.90 -23.51
N LEU A 28 5.39 38.52 -22.85
CA LEU A 28 6.67 38.25 -23.50
C LEU A 28 6.71 36.78 -23.94
N LEU A 29 6.50 36.55 -25.24
CA LEU A 29 6.79 35.28 -25.90
C LEU A 29 8.31 35.09 -25.99
N PHE A 30 8.84 34.11 -25.26
CA PHE A 30 10.14 33.52 -25.58
C PHE A 30 9.92 32.36 -26.57
N LEU A 31 10.21 32.61 -27.84
CA LEU A 31 10.34 31.61 -28.88
C LEU A 31 11.73 30.98 -28.76
N SER A 32 11.83 29.78 -28.17
CA SER A 32 13.04 28.96 -28.27
C SER A 32 12.87 28.02 -29.45
N VAL A 33 13.48 28.39 -30.57
CA VAL A 33 13.66 27.53 -31.75
C VAL A 33 14.73 26.49 -31.41
N VAL A 34 14.34 25.23 -31.29
CA VAL A 34 15.29 24.10 -31.30
C VAL A 34 15.13 23.36 -32.62
N PHE A 35 16.22 23.33 -33.38
CA PHE A 35 16.36 22.65 -34.65
C PHE A 35 16.12 21.14 -34.51
N VAL A 36 15.17 20.62 -35.29
CA VAL A 36 15.06 19.19 -35.62
C VAL A 36 15.99 18.91 -36.80
N SER A 37 16.92 17.96 -36.64
CA SER A 37 17.67 17.38 -37.75
C SER A 37 17.31 15.88 -37.85
N PRO A 38 16.93 15.37 -39.03
CA PRO A 38 16.65 13.95 -39.21
C PRO A 38 17.92 13.22 -39.68
N SER A 39 18.32 12.17 -38.98
CA SER A 39 19.16 11.13 -39.59
C SER A 39 18.53 9.77 -39.40
N ARG A 40 18.18 9.17 -40.53
CA ARG A 40 17.87 7.76 -40.70
C ARG A 40 19.18 6.98 -40.56
N SER A 41 19.18 5.96 -39.71
CA SER A 41 20.09 4.82 -39.83
C SER A 41 19.40 3.57 -39.28
N SER A 42 18.95 2.73 -40.21
CA SER A 42 18.60 1.33 -40.01
C SER A 42 19.83 0.52 -39.57
N CYS A 43 19.71 -0.28 -38.50
CA CYS A 43 20.52 -1.49 -38.36
C CYS A 43 19.89 -2.51 -37.40
N TRP A 44 19.44 -3.63 -37.99
CA TRP A 44 19.68 -5.01 -37.57
C TRP A 44 19.91 -5.31 -36.08
N TRP A 45 18.99 -6.07 -35.49
CA TRP A 45 19.20 -6.81 -34.25
C TRP A 45 19.98 -8.10 -34.55
N PRO A 46 21.02 -8.43 -33.75
CA PRO A 46 21.36 -9.82 -33.48
C PRO A 46 21.02 -10.18 -32.03
N GLU A 47 20.66 -11.45 -31.87
CA GLU A 47 20.40 -12.15 -30.62
C GLU A 47 21.61 -12.13 -29.67
N GLY A 48 21.30 -12.15 -28.36
CA GLY A 48 22.11 -12.81 -27.33
C GLY A 48 23.41 -12.13 -26.91
N ALA A 49 23.36 -11.37 -25.81
CA ALA A 49 24.47 -11.30 -24.84
C ALA A 49 23.97 -10.72 -23.52
N ASP A 50 24.21 -11.45 -22.44
CA ASP A 50 24.09 -11.01 -21.06
C ASP A 50 24.84 -9.70 -20.81
N VAL A 51 24.14 -8.71 -20.26
CA VAL A 51 24.78 -7.50 -19.71
C VAL A 51 24.21 -7.24 -18.32
N ALA A 52 24.75 -7.95 -17.33
CA ALA A 52 24.73 -7.49 -15.96
C ALA A 52 25.67 -6.27 -15.87
N SER A 53 25.10 -5.06 -15.99
CA SER A 53 25.83 -3.82 -15.69
C SER A 53 25.41 -3.31 -14.32
N SER A 54 26.36 -3.40 -13.39
CA SER A 54 26.33 -2.74 -12.10
C SER A 54 26.30 -1.21 -12.29
N MET A 55 25.12 -0.60 -12.17
CA MET A 55 25.04 0.82 -11.83
C MET A 55 25.21 0.95 -10.32
N GLY A 56 26.41 1.36 -9.92
CA GLY A 56 26.72 1.68 -8.52
C GLY A 56 25.94 2.90 -8.05
N PHE A 57 25.29 2.76 -6.90
CA PHE A 57 24.65 3.85 -6.18
C PHE A 57 25.72 4.81 -5.64
N ALA A 58 25.67 6.06 -6.07
CA ALA A 58 26.36 7.16 -5.41
C ALA A 58 25.34 7.90 -4.52
N GLY A 59 25.29 7.51 -3.25
CA GLY A 59 24.41 8.10 -2.24
C GLY A 59 24.31 7.16 -1.03
N ASP A 60 24.87 7.57 0.09
CA ASP A 60 25.05 6.81 1.34
C ASP A 60 23.71 6.57 2.08
N GLY A 61 22.90 5.68 1.51
CA GLY A 61 21.67 5.13 2.07
C GLY A 61 21.38 3.81 1.35
N SER A 62 22.14 2.77 1.70
CA SER A 62 22.11 1.48 1.01
C SER A 62 20.69 0.90 0.97
N SER A 63 20.16 0.64 -0.22
CA SER A 63 18.94 -0.15 -0.38
C SER A 63 19.14 -1.55 0.22
N VAL A 64 18.16 -2.05 0.97
CA VAL A 64 18.12 -3.41 1.49
C VAL A 64 17.21 -4.25 0.61
N SER A 65 17.58 -5.50 0.34
CA SER A 65 16.76 -6.43 -0.41
C SER A 65 17.00 -7.87 0.05
N GLY A 66 16.08 -8.74 -0.28
CA GLY A 66 16.18 -10.17 -0.02
C GLY A 66 14.94 -10.89 -0.50
N GLY A 67 14.89 -12.19 -0.25
CA GLY A 67 13.75 -13.01 -0.61
C GLY A 67 13.80 -14.38 0.04
N GLY A 68 12.83 -15.21 -0.31
CA GLY A 68 12.72 -16.56 0.21
C GLY A 68 11.71 -17.39 -0.57
N LEU A 69 11.67 -18.67 -0.23
CA LEU A 69 10.77 -19.67 -0.82
C LEU A 69 10.06 -20.38 0.33
N SER A 70 8.75 -20.60 0.19
CA SER A 70 8.00 -21.40 1.15
C SER A 70 8.49 -22.85 1.19
N GLU A 71 8.49 -23.48 2.36
CA GLU A 71 8.94 -24.88 2.52
C GLU A 71 8.17 -25.87 1.63
N ASN A 72 6.88 -25.63 1.42
CA ASN A 72 6.02 -26.42 0.53
C ASN A 72 6.06 -25.97 -0.94
N VAL A 73 6.95 -25.03 -1.29
CA VAL A 73 7.17 -24.51 -2.65
C VAL A 73 5.88 -24.01 -3.31
N ARG A 74 4.91 -23.52 -2.53
CA ARG A 74 3.66 -22.93 -3.05
C ARG A 74 3.79 -21.45 -3.38
N PHE A 75 4.76 -20.77 -2.81
CA PHE A 75 5.04 -19.37 -3.13
C PHE A 75 6.50 -19.02 -2.88
N SER A 76 7.01 -18.04 -3.61
CA SER A 76 8.25 -17.33 -3.32
C SER A 76 7.96 -15.87 -3.03
N TYR A 77 8.87 -15.20 -2.34
CA TYR A 77 8.74 -13.78 -2.05
C TYR A 77 10.07 -13.07 -2.15
N GLY A 78 10.01 -11.76 -2.36
CA GLY A 78 11.16 -10.88 -2.43
C GLY A 78 10.78 -9.48 -2.01
N TYR A 79 11.75 -8.72 -1.53
CA TYR A 79 11.54 -7.35 -1.09
C TYR A 79 12.72 -6.47 -1.46
N ALA A 80 12.44 -5.17 -1.58
CA ALA A 80 13.44 -4.13 -1.72
C ALA A 80 12.95 -2.88 -1.01
N SER A 81 13.84 -2.22 -0.26
CA SER A 81 13.50 -1.08 0.57
C SER A 81 14.65 -0.09 0.64
N CYS A 82 14.37 1.21 0.52
CA CYS A 82 15.38 2.26 0.63
C CYS A 82 14.81 3.57 1.20
N PRO A 83 15.66 4.40 1.84
CA PRO A 83 15.24 5.71 2.34
C PRO A 83 14.91 6.72 1.21
N GLY A 84 15.27 6.40 -0.04
CA GLY A 84 15.08 7.30 -1.18
C GLY A 84 15.79 8.63 -0.95
N LYS A 85 15.05 9.74 -1.07
CA LYS A 85 15.57 11.10 -0.85
C LYS A 85 15.33 11.62 0.57
N ARG A 86 14.69 10.85 1.45
CA ARG A 86 14.42 11.27 2.84
C ARG A 86 15.67 11.12 3.69
N ALA A 87 15.74 11.93 4.75
CA ALA A 87 16.85 11.90 5.71
C ALA A 87 16.75 10.73 6.71
N SER A 88 15.56 10.14 6.86
CA SER A 88 15.27 9.00 7.72
C SER A 88 14.55 7.91 6.94
N MET A 89 14.70 6.67 7.42
CA MET A 89 13.91 5.52 6.98
C MET A 89 12.84 5.26 8.04
N GLU A 90 11.59 5.55 7.71
CA GLU A 90 10.41 5.34 8.57
C GLU A 90 9.52 4.19 8.07
N ASP A 91 9.75 3.72 6.84
CA ASP A 91 9.20 2.49 6.29
C ASP A 91 9.75 1.23 6.99
N PHE A 92 8.87 0.27 7.22
CA PHE A 92 9.20 -1.10 7.61
C PHE A 92 8.47 -2.12 6.74
N TYR A 93 8.96 -3.34 6.73
CA TYR A 93 8.30 -4.47 6.10
C TYR A 93 8.48 -5.74 6.94
N GLU A 94 7.65 -6.73 6.67
CA GLU A 94 7.76 -8.06 7.27
C GLU A 94 7.45 -9.13 6.21
N THR A 95 8.23 -10.20 6.22
CA THR A 95 8.08 -11.34 5.30
C THR A 95 8.31 -12.62 6.09
N ARG A 96 7.26 -13.10 6.74
CA ARG A 96 7.30 -14.20 7.70
C ARG A 96 6.50 -15.39 7.19
N ILE A 97 7.02 -16.59 7.41
CA ILE A 97 6.32 -17.85 7.17
C ILE A 97 6.28 -18.60 8.49
N ASP A 98 5.10 -19.11 8.86
CA ASP A 98 4.89 -19.90 10.07
C ASP A 98 4.07 -21.16 9.76
N GLY A 99 4.05 -22.10 10.70
CA GLY A 99 3.08 -23.19 10.76
C GLY A 99 2.08 -22.97 11.89
N VAL A 100 0.77 -22.99 11.60
CA VAL A 100 -0.30 -22.82 12.59
C VAL A 100 -1.34 -23.89 12.41
N ASP A 101 -1.61 -24.68 13.45
CA ASP A 101 -2.57 -25.79 13.42
C ASP A 101 -2.38 -26.76 12.24
N GLY A 102 -1.14 -26.93 11.78
CA GLY A 102 -0.77 -27.77 10.64
C GLY A 102 -0.82 -27.09 9.26
N GLU A 103 -1.28 -25.84 9.19
CA GLU A 103 -1.31 -25.04 7.96
C GLU A 103 -0.03 -24.19 7.82
N THR A 104 0.54 -24.14 6.61
CA THR A 104 1.59 -23.16 6.29
C THR A 104 0.96 -21.81 6.06
N VAL A 105 1.39 -20.81 6.83
CA VAL A 105 0.87 -19.45 6.81
C VAL A 105 1.94 -18.49 6.30
N GLY A 106 1.60 -17.68 5.30
CA GLY A 106 2.44 -16.58 4.81
C GLY A 106 1.95 -15.25 5.37
N LEU A 107 2.85 -14.43 5.90
CA LEU A 107 2.56 -13.15 6.55
C LEU A 107 3.46 -12.07 5.96
N PHE A 108 2.90 -11.20 5.14
CA PHE A 108 3.62 -10.16 4.41
C PHE A 108 3.04 -8.79 4.73
N GLY A 109 3.88 -7.79 4.98
CA GLY A 109 3.41 -6.45 5.31
C GLY A 109 4.38 -5.36 4.87
N VAL A 110 3.82 -4.21 4.49
CA VAL A 110 4.51 -2.93 4.34
C VAL A 110 3.86 -1.92 5.28
N PHE A 111 4.70 -1.20 6.03
CA PHE A 111 4.30 -0.27 7.08
C PHE A 111 5.02 1.05 6.84
N ASP A 112 4.31 2.00 6.22
CA ASP A 112 4.83 3.35 5.96
C ASP A 112 4.61 4.23 7.19
N GLY A 113 5.70 4.63 7.83
CA GLY A 113 5.70 5.40 9.06
C GLY A 113 5.75 6.90 8.82
N HIS A 114 5.01 7.66 9.64
CA HIS A 114 5.05 9.12 9.63
C HIS A 114 5.14 9.69 11.05
N GLY A 115 5.76 10.86 11.18
CA GLY A 115 5.97 11.49 12.49
C GLY A 115 6.99 10.73 13.36
N GLY A 116 7.82 9.89 12.75
CA GLY A 116 8.78 9.00 13.41
C GLY A 116 8.51 7.51 13.13
N ALA A 117 9.58 6.74 13.01
CA ALA A 117 9.57 5.29 12.77
C ALA A 117 8.86 4.40 13.81
N ARG A 118 8.50 4.94 15.00
CA ARG A 118 8.12 4.12 16.17
C ARG A 118 6.83 3.34 15.98
N ALA A 119 5.83 3.94 15.33
CA ALA A 119 4.55 3.27 15.09
C ALA A 119 4.72 2.12 14.09
N ALA A 120 5.38 2.38 12.96
CA ALA A 120 5.66 1.37 11.95
C ALA A 120 6.52 0.21 12.49
N GLU A 121 7.57 0.53 13.27
CA GLU A 121 8.39 -0.47 13.95
C GLU A 121 7.57 -1.33 14.92
N TYR A 122 6.69 -0.71 15.72
CA TYR A 122 5.85 -1.42 16.68
C TYR A 122 4.86 -2.35 15.96
N VAL A 123 4.17 -1.85 14.93
CA VAL A 123 3.22 -2.64 14.14
C VAL A 123 3.92 -3.82 13.49
N LYS A 124 5.09 -3.61 12.87
CA LYS A 124 5.91 -4.68 12.30
C LYS A 124 6.25 -5.79 13.31
N GLN A 125 6.62 -5.43 14.54
CA GLN A 125 7.00 -6.38 15.59
C GLN A 125 5.81 -7.16 16.18
N HIS A 126 4.63 -6.52 16.30
CA HIS A 126 3.54 -7.04 17.12
C HIS A 126 2.35 -7.54 16.31
N LEU A 127 2.03 -6.96 15.15
CA LEU A 127 0.78 -7.22 14.44
C LEU A 127 0.60 -8.70 14.09
N PHE A 128 1.57 -9.30 13.40
CA PHE A 128 1.52 -10.72 13.04
C PHE A 128 1.68 -11.65 14.23
N SER A 129 2.48 -11.26 15.23
CA SER A 129 2.62 -12.01 16.47
C SER A 129 1.33 -12.07 17.29
N ASN A 130 0.52 -11.00 17.26
CA ASN A 130 -0.79 -10.95 17.89
C ASN A 130 -1.82 -11.74 17.06
N LEU A 131 -1.76 -11.62 15.73
CA LEU A 131 -2.68 -12.31 14.82
C LEU A 131 -2.58 -13.82 14.94
N ILE A 132 -1.36 -14.36 14.95
CA ILE A 132 -1.14 -15.81 14.99
C ILE A 132 -1.60 -16.45 16.31
N LYS A 133 -1.64 -15.66 17.38
CA LYS A 133 -2.14 -16.07 18.71
C LYS A 133 -3.64 -15.87 18.85
N HIS A 134 -4.29 -15.24 17.87
CA HIS A 134 -5.70 -14.93 17.93
C HIS A 134 -6.53 -16.23 17.88
N PRO A 135 -7.47 -16.46 18.82
CA PRO A 135 -8.20 -17.73 18.91
C PRO A 135 -9.07 -18.03 17.68
N LYS A 136 -9.41 -17.00 16.91
CA LYS A 136 -10.18 -17.11 15.66
C LYS A 136 -9.31 -17.14 14.40
N PHE A 137 -7.98 -17.15 14.50
CA PHE A 137 -7.10 -16.94 13.35
C PHE A 137 -7.40 -17.90 12.18
N ILE A 138 -7.57 -19.20 12.46
CA ILE A 138 -7.90 -20.21 11.46
C ILE A 138 -9.41 -20.28 11.17
N THR A 139 -10.25 -20.16 12.21
CA THR A 139 -11.70 -20.40 12.10
C THR A 139 -12.48 -19.23 11.50
N ASP A 140 -12.03 -17.99 11.76
CA ASP A 140 -12.60 -16.75 11.22
C ASP A 140 -11.50 -15.69 11.08
N THR A 141 -10.64 -15.90 10.08
CA THR A 141 -9.44 -15.08 9.83
C THR A 141 -9.78 -13.61 9.61
N LYS A 142 -10.91 -13.29 8.95
CA LYS A 142 -11.32 -11.89 8.72
C LYS A 142 -11.58 -11.15 10.02
N SER A 143 -12.40 -11.74 10.91
CA SER A 143 -12.64 -11.15 12.22
C SER A 143 -11.35 -11.10 13.05
N ALA A 144 -10.50 -12.14 12.98
CA ALA A 144 -9.21 -12.14 13.67
C ALA A 144 -8.29 -11.01 13.22
N ILE A 145 -8.22 -10.72 11.91
CA ILE A 145 -7.45 -9.60 11.36
C ILE A 145 -8.00 -8.27 11.90
N ALA A 146 -9.30 -8.01 11.76
CA ALA A 146 -9.90 -6.76 12.21
C ALA A 146 -9.75 -6.54 13.73
N GLU A 147 -9.97 -7.58 14.54
CA GLU A 147 -9.80 -7.53 16.00
C GLU A 147 -8.32 -7.30 16.36
N THR A 148 -7.38 -7.94 15.66
CA THR A 148 -5.95 -7.80 15.92
C THR A 148 -5.42 -6.41 15.55
N TYR A 149 -5.85 -5.83 14.42
CA TYR A 149 -5.47 -4.46 14.04
C TYR A 149 -5.83 -3.45 15.13
N ASN A 150 -7.09 -3.48 15.58
CA ASN A 150 -7.57 -2.61 16.65
C ASN A 150 -6.87 -2.89 17.99
N HIS A 151 -6.56 -4.16 18.28
CA HIS A 151 -5.84 -4.56 19.48
C HIS A 151 -4.41 -4.03 19.49
N THR A 152 -3.64 -4.26 18.42
CA THR A 152 -2.25 -3.80 18.27
C THR A 152 -2.15 -2.27 18.32
N ASP A 153 -3.08 -1.55 17.69
CA ASP A 153 -3.16 -0.09 17.79
C ASP A 153 -3.41 0.37 19.24
N SER A 154 -4.36 -0.26 19.92
CA SER A 154 -4.65 0.04 21.33
C SER A 154 -3.47 -0.23 22.26
N GLU A 155 -2.68 -1.28 21.99
CA GLU A 155 -1.45 -1.56 22.75
C GLU A 155 -0.38 -0.50 22.50
N PHE A 156 -0.17 -0.10 21.24
CA PHE A 156 0.76 0.96 20.88
C PHE A 156 0.41 2.29 21.57
N LEU A 157 -0.85 2.73 21.51
CA LEU A 157 -1.30 3.99 22.11
C LEU A 157 -1.13 4.04 23.65
N LYS A 158 -1.19 2.88 24.31
CA LYS A 158 -0.96 2.71 25.76
C LYS A 158 0.54 2.69 26.09
N ALA A 159 1.33 1.99 25.28
CA ALA A 159 2.78 1.90 25.45
C ALA A 159 3.47 3.24 25.13
N ASP A 160 2.92 4.01 24.20
CA ASP A 160 3.44 5.31 23.82
C ASP A 160 3.11 6.39 24.88
N SER A 161 4.11 6.65 25.72
CA SER A 161 4.11 7.72 26.71
C SER A 161 4.60 9.06 26.14
N SER A 162 4.99 9.14 24.86
CA SER A 162 5.44 10.39 24.27
C SER A 162 4.24 11.33 24.07
N HIS A 163 4.32 12.50 24.70
CA HIS A 163 3.29 13.55 24.55
C HIS A 163 3.66 14.57 23.47
N THR A 164 4.82 14.41 22.84
CA THR A 164 5.43 15.40 21.94
C THR A 164 5.65 14.90 20.52
N ARG A 165 5.47 13.58 20.26
CA ARG A 165 5.65 12.98 18.94
C ARG A 165 4.47 12.07 18.61
N ASP A 166 3.57 12.58 17.79
CA ASP A 166 2.43 11.83 17.27
C ASP A 166 2.89 11.02 16.06
N ALA A 167 3.44 9.83 16.35
CA ALA A 167 3.88 8.90 15.32
C ALA A 167 2.70 8.03 14.88
N GLY A 168 2.63 7.76 13.58
CA GLY A 168 1.64 6.85 13.01
C GLY A 168 2.25 5.99 11.92
N SER A 169 1.45 5.03 11.45
CA SER A 169 1.85 4.12 10.39
C SER A 169 0.66 3.65 9.59
N THR A 170 0.85 3.54 8.29
CA THR A 170 0.01 2.70 7.44
C THR A 170 0.31 1.22 7.70
N ALA A 171 -0.55 0.34 7.19
CA ALA A 171 -0.27 -1.08 7.08
C ALA A 171 -1.01 -1.65 5.86
N SER A 172 -0.25 -2.15 4.89
CA SER A 172 -0.78 -2.98 3.80
C SER A 172 -0.23 -4.38 3.99
N THR A 173 -1.10 -5.33 4.34
CA THR A 173 -0.71 -6.70 4.68
C THR A 173 -1.40 -7.73 3.81
N ALA A 174 -0.71 -8.84 3.59
CA ALA A 174 -1.24 -10.04 2.97
C ALA A 174 -0.98 -11.26 3.86
N ILE A 175 -2.07 -11.95 4.19
CA ILE A 175 -2.10 -13.13 5.05
C ILE A 175 -2.56 -14.29 4.19
N LEU A 176 -1.71 -15.27 3.96
CA LEU A 176 -2.02 -16.49 3.23
C LEU A 176 -2.26 -17.63 4.22
N VAL A 177 -3.48 -18.18 4.25
CA VAL A 177 -3.84 -19.38 5.05
C VAL A 177 -4.41 -20.43 4.10
N GLY A 178 -3.72 -21.55 3.92
CA GLY A 178 -4.10 -22.52 2.89
C GLY A 178 -4.03 -21.88 1.49
N ASP A 179 -5.12 -21.89 0.75
CA ASP A 179 -5.28 -21.21 -0.55
C ASP A 179 -5.98 -19.84 -0.45
N ARG A 180 -6.26 -19.36 0.75
CA ARG A 180 -6.99 -18.10 0.99
C ARG A 180 -6.01 -16.97 1.27
N LEU A 181 -6.03 -15.96 0.42
CA LEU A 181 -5.25 -14.74 0.55
C LEU A 181 -6.13 -13.61 1.08
N PHE A 182 -5.81 -13.10 2.27
CA PHE A 182 -6.46 -11.93 2.85
C PHE A 182 -5.55 -10.73 2.72
N VAL A 183 -5.99 -9.73 1.97
CA VAL A 183 -5.34 -8.43 1.88
C VAL A 183 -6.07 -7.47 2.81
N ALA A 184 -5.37 -6.94 3.79
CA ALA A 184 -5.90 -5.99 4.76
C ALA A 184 -5.12 -4.68 4.70
N ASN A 185 -5.84 -3.56 4.57
CA ASN A 185 -5.23 -2.24 4.36
C ASN A 185 -5.72 -1.19 5.36
N VAL A 186 -4.79 -0.39 5.88
CA VAL A 186 -4.99 0.82 6.65
C VAL A 186 -4.01 1.87 6.12
N GLY A 187 -4.50 3.03 5.69
CA GLY A 187 -3.66 4.06 5.07
C GLY A 187 -3.59 3.96 3.54
N ASP A 188 -2.54 4.49 2.95
CA ASP A 188 -2.33 4.68 1.51
C ASP A 188 -1.13 3.92 0.92
N SER A 189 -0.48 3.08 1.71
CA SER A 189 0.18 1.89 1.14
C SER A 189 -0.86 1.05 0.38
N ARG A 190 -0.42 0.35 -0.66
CA ARG A 190 -1.33 -0.36 -1.57
C ARG A 190 -0.86 -1.77 -1.92
N ALA A 191 -1.86 -2.63 -2.12
CA ALA A 191 -1.75 -3.98 -2.60
C ALA A 191 -2.37 -4.13 -4.00
N VAL A 192 -1.61 -4.73 -4.92
CA VAL A 192 -2.05 -5.02 -6.30
C VAL A 192 -1.73 -6.47 -6.63
N VAL A 193 -2.71 -7.22 -7.15
CA VAL A 193 -2.49 -8.59 -7.63
C VAL A 193 -2.46 -8.61 -9.16
N CYS A 194 -1.63 -9.50 -9.72
CA CYS A 194 -1.71 -9.90 -11.12
C CYS A 194 -2.58 -11.15 -11.21
N LYS A 195 -3.75 -11.04 -11.86
CA LYS A 195 -4.68 -12.15 -12.03
C LYS A 195 -5.04 -12.31 -13.50
N GLY A 196 -4.74 -13.48 -14.08
CA GLY A 196 -4.92 -13.73 -15.51
C GLY A 196 -4.11 -12.76 -16.39
N GLY A 197 -3.02 -12.23 -15.87
CA GLY A 197 -2.21 -11.20 -16.51
C GLY A 197 -2.66 -9.75 -16.32
N ASP A 198 -3.81 -9.50 -15.69
CA ASP A 198 -4.36 -8.17 -15.45
C ASP A 198 -3.97 -7.63 -14.07
N ALA A 199 -3.77 -6.31 -13.99
CA ALA A 199 -3.54 -5.62 -12.73
C ALA A 199 -4.87 -5.34 -12.01
N ILE A 200 -5.05 -5.91 -10.82
CA ILE A 200 -6.25 -5.74 -10.00
C ILE A 200 -5.84 -5.16 -8.66
N ALA A 201 -6.40 -4.00 -8.30
CA ALA A 201 -6.26 -3.45 -6.96
C ALA A 201 -6.88 -4.42 -5.93
N ALA A 202 -6.04 -4.89 -5.01
CA ALA A 202 -6.44 -5.78 -3.92
C ALA A 202 -6.73 -5.00 -2.63
N SER A 203 -6.36 -3.71 -2.58
CA SER A 203 -6.74 -2.76 -1.54
C SER A 203 -7.21 -1.43 -2.14
N ARG A 204 -7.86 -0.63 -1.31
CA ARG A 204 -8.17 0.78 -1.57
C ARG A 204 -7.34 1.66 -0.62
N ASP A 205 -6.74 2.72 -1.16
CA ASP A 205 -6.03 3.71 -0.35
C ASP A 205 -7.03 4.50 0.50
N HIS A 206 -6.68 4.82 1.73
CA HIS A 206 -7.53 5.57 2.65
C HIS A 206 -7.14 7.05 2.67
N LYS A 207 -7.67 7.81 1.71
CA LYS A 207 -7.41 9.25 1.56
C LYS A 207 -8.56 10.09 2.17
N PRO A 208 -8.26 11.23 2.83
CA PRO A 208 -9.26 12.04 3.53
C PRO A 208 -10.40 12.61 2.66
N ASP A 209 -10.23 12.71 1.35
CA ASP A 209 -11.25 13.26 0.43
C ASP A 209 -12.22 12.23 -0.14
N GLN A 210 -12.00 10.95 0.13
CA GLN A 210 -12.98 9.92 -0.23
C GLN A 210 -14.28 10.15 0.56
N SER A 211 -15.41 9.99 -0.10
CA SER A 211 -16.70 10.41 0.43
C SER A 211 -17.06 9.72 1.75
N ASP A 212 -16.79 8.42 1.86
CA ASP A 212 -17.04 7.61 3.07
C ASP A 212 -16.09 7.98 4.20
N GLU A 213 -14.80 8.13 3.90
CA GLU A 213 -13.79 8.54 4.89
C GLU A 213 -14.03 9.95 5.41
N ARG A 214 -14.31 10.90 4.51
CA ARG A 214 -14.63 12.28 4.87
C ARG A 214 -15.88 12.36 5.74
N GLN A 215 -16.93 11.64 5.35
CA GLN A 215 -18.17 11.57 6.13
C GLN A 215 -17.88 11.04 7.54
N ARG A 216 -17.16 9.93 7.67
CA ARG A 216 -16.78 9.34 8.96
C ARG A 216 -16.00 10.33 9.84
N ILE A 217 -15.06 11.07 9.25
CA ILE A 217 -14.26 12.09 9.95
C ILE A 217 -15.15 13.25 10.45
N GLU A 218 -16.01 13.79 9.59
CA GLU A 218 -16.89 14.92 9.91
C GLU A 218 -17.98 14.52 10.93
N GLU A 219 -18.54 13.31 10.84
CA GLU A 219 -19.49 12.76 11.83
C GLU A 219 -18.84 12.54 13.20
N ALA A 220 -17.56 12.20 13.24
CA ALA A 220 -16.78 12.13 14.47
C ALA A 220 -16.43 13.52 15.05
N GLY A 221 -16.82 14.62 14.40
CA GLY A 221 -16.54 16.00 14.81
C GLY A 221 -15.20 16.56 14.32
N GLY A 222 -14.50 15.82 13.45
CA GLY A 222 -13.30 16.27 12.77
C GLY A 222 -13.62 17.12 11.54
N PHE A 223 -12.58 17.47 10.78
CA PHE A 223 -12.74 18.15 9.51
C PHE A 223 -11.62 17.74 8.53
N VAL A 224 -11.90 17.87 7.24
CA VAL A 224 -10.95 17.64 6.16
C VAL A 224 -10.67 18.97 5.46
N MET A 225 -9.40 19.32 5.30
CA MET A 225 -9.00 20.55 4.63
C MET A 225 -7.93 20.31 3.56
N TRP A 226 -7.98 21.12 2.51
CA TRP A 226 -6.95 21.14 1.47
C TRP A 226 -5.76 22.00 1.90
N ALA A 227 -4.57 21.40 1.96
CA ALA A 227 -3.30 22.08 2.22
C ALA A 227 -2.17 21.39 1.42
N GLY A 228 -2.15 21.66 0.11
CA GLY A 228 -1.30 20.97 -0.87
C GLY A 228 -1.80 19.56 -1.23
N THR A 229 -2.35 18.85 -0.25
CA THR A 229 -3.15 17.63 -0.37
C THR A 229 -4.30 17.68 0.66
N TRP A 230 -5.27 16.77 0.57
CA TRP A 230 -6.36 16.66 1.54
C TRP A 230 -5.86 16.10 2.86
N ARG A 231 -6.21 16.76 3.98
CA ARG A 231 -5.70 16.40 5.30
C ARG A 231 -6.78 16.39 6.38
N VAL A 232 -6.74 15.38 7.25
CA VAL A 232 -7.52 15.30 8.47
C VAL A 232 -6.99 16.30 9.49
N GLY A 233 -7.86 17.17 10.00
CA GLY A 233 -7.49 18.23 10.95
C GLY A 233 -6.45 19.22 10.42
N GLY A 234 -6.20 19.24 9.11
CA GLY A 234 -5.12 20.01 8.48
C GLY A 234 -3.72 19.45 8.63
N VAL A 235 -3.57 18.28 9.23
CA VAL A 235 -2.26 17.70 9.57
C VAL A 235 -1.97 16.45 8.74
N LEU A 236 -2.84 15.44 8.79
CA LEU A 236 -2.53 14.10 8.30
C LEU A 236 -3.15 13.81 6.93
N ALA A 237 -2.35 13.33 5.97
CA ALA A 237 -2.76 13.08 4.58
C ALA A 237 -3.41 11.70 4.35
N VAL A 238 -3.55 10.89 5.40
CA VAL A 238 -4.28 9.61 5.42
C VAL A 238 -5.47 9.69 6.36
N SER A 239 -6.55 8.97 6.05
CA SER A 239 -7.75 8.93 6.90
C SER A 239 -7.76 7.77 7.90
N ARG A 240 -6.92 6.75 7.68
CA ARG A 240 -6.75 5.58 8.55
C ARG A 240 -5.27 5.32 8.78
N ALA A 241 -4.90 5.01 10.02
CA ALA A 241 -3.54 4.72 10.44
C ALA A 241 -3.52 4.05 11.82
N PHE A 242 -2.45 3.32 12.10
CA PHE A 242 -2.02 2.98 13.45
C PHE A 242 -1.38 4.20 14.12
N GLY A 243 -1.50 4.33 15.44
CA GLY A 243 -0.95 5.49 16.15
C GLY A 243 -1.79 6.74 15.96
N ASP A 244 -1.14 7.88 15.69
CA ASP A 244 -1.80 9.20 15.53
C ASP A 244 -2.72 9.53 16.71
N LYS A 245 -2.19 9.40 17.92
CA LYS A 245 -2.88 9.54 19.20
C LYS A 245 -3.68 10.83 19.30
N LEU A 246 -3.15 11.96 18.79
CA LEU A 246 -3.86 13.25 18.87
C LEU A 246 -5.06 13.32 17.91
N LEU A 247 -5.04 12.51 16.85
CA LEU A 247 -6.09 12.46 15.82
C LEU A 247 -6.91 11.16 15.89
N LYS A 248 -6.69 10.29 16.87
CA LYS A 248 -7.28 8.93 16.90
C LYS A 248 -8.81 8.90 16.91
N GLN A 249 -9.44 9.96 17.39
CA GLN A 249 -10.90 10.13 17.26
C GLN A 249 -11.37 10.13 15.80
N TYR A 250 -10.53 10.58 14.87
CA TYR A 250 -10.82 10.74 13.44
C TYR A 250 -10.01 9.78 12.56
N VAL A 251 -8.88 9.27 13.04
CA VAL A 251 -7.97 8.40 12.29
C VAL A 251 -8.00 7.00 12.92
N VAL A 252 -8.68 6.06 12.27
CA VAL A 252 -8.93 4.72 12.81
C VAL A 252 -7.93 3.70 12.26
N ALA A 253 -7.66 2.64 13.03
CA ALA A 253 -6.84 1.50 12.57
C ALA A 253 -7.71 0.33 12.05
N ASP A 254 -8.95 0.62 11.66
CA ASP A 254 -9.90 -0.38 11.15
C ASP A 254 -9.54 -0.75 9.69
N PRO A 255 -9.18 -2.02 9.40
CA PRO A 255 -8.74 -2.40 8.06
C PRO A 255 -9.90 -2.65 7.11
N GLU A 256 -9.74 -2.24 5.85
CA GLU A 256 -10.53 -2.81 4.76
C GLU A 256 -9.89 -4.15 4.35
N ILE A 257 -10.68 -5.24 4.36
CA ILE A 257 -10.18 -6.60 4.11
C ILE A 257 -10.81 -7.18 2.85
N LYS A 258 -9.97 -7.52 1.87
CA LYS A 258 -10.35 -8.29 0.68
C LYS A 258 -9.83 -9.72 0.79
N GLU A 259 -10.64 -10.69 0.39
CA GLU A 259 -10.26 -12.09 0.31
C GLU A 259 -10.23 -12.55 -1.14
N GLU A 260 -9.15 -13.21 -1.52
CA GLU A 260 -8.94 -13.82 -2.83
C GLU A 260 -8.57 -15.31 -2.62
N VAL A 261 -8.89 -16.13 -3.62
CA VAL A 261 -8.41 -17.51 -3.68
C VAL A 261 -7.16 -17.54 -4.54
N VAL A 262 -6.10 -18.17 -4.03
CA VAL A 262 -4.87 -18.45 -4.77
C VAL A 262 -5.11 -19.68 -5.63
N ASP A 263 -5.44 -19.44 -6.90
CA ASP A 263 -5.54 -20.45 -7.95
C ASP A 263 -4.52 -20.18 -9.06
N GLY A 264 -4.50 -20.99 -10.12
CA GLY A 264 -3.57 -20.82 -11.25
C GLY A 264 -3.73 -19.50 -12.01
N SER A 265 -4.79 -18.71 -11.76
CA SER A 265 -4.94 -17.38 -12.34
C SER A 265 -4.24 -16.30 -11.54
N LEU A 266 -4.04 -16.48 -10.23
CA LEU A 266 -3.45 -15.47 -9.34
C LEU A 266 -1.93 -15.65 -9.31
N GLU A 267 -1.22 -14.92 -10.16
CA GLU A 267 0.20 -15.13 -10.44
C GLU A 267 1.12 -14.55 -9.36
N PHE A 268 0.87 -13.30 -8.94
CA PHE A 268 1.65 -12.63 -7.91
C PHE A 268 0.90 -11.46 -7.27
N LEU A 269 1.38 -11.05 -6.11
CA LEU A 269 0.96 -9.88 -5.34
C LEU A 269 2.14 -8.90 -5.22
N ILE A 270 1.82 -7.61 -5.28
CA ILE A 270 2.71 -6.48 -4.99
C ILE A 270 2.12 -5.74 -3.78
N LEU A 271 2.89 -5.60 -2.70
CA LEU A 271 2.64 -4.66 -1.61
C LEU A 271 3.70 -3.56 -1.68
N ALA A 272 3.31 -2.30 -1.57
CA ALA A 272 4.29 -1.22 -1.47
C ALA A 272 3.74 0.03 -0.78
N SER A 273 4.66 0.86 -0.27
CA SER A 273 4.38 2.21 0.24
C SER A 273 4.05 3.18 -0.89
N ASP A 274 3.50 4.35 -0.54
CA ASP A 274 3.13 5.36 -1.53
C ASP A 274 4.34 5.89 -2.31
N GLY A 275 5.56 5.77 -1.76
CA GLY A 275 6.80 6.07 -2.45
C GLY A 275 6.98 5.32 -3.78
N LEU A 276 6.33 4.16 -3.97
CA LEU A 276 6.17 3.54 -5.29
C LEU A 276 4.93 4.10 -6.04
N TRP A 277 3.77 4.04 -5.40
CA TRP A 277 2.47 4.24 -6.04
C TRP A 277 2.19 5.68 -6.50
N ASP A 278 2.92 6.66 -5.95
CA ASP A 278 2.85 8.06 -6.37
C ASP A 278 3.42 8.28 -7.78
N VAL A 279 4.29 7.39 -8.25
CA VAL A 279 5.01 7.55 -9.52
C VAL A 279 4.87 6.36 -10.48
N VAL A 280 4.32 5.23 -10.01
CA VAL A 280 4.07 4.03 -10.81
C VAL A 280 2.61 3.61 -10.68
N THR A 281 1.93 3.45 -11.82
CA THR A 281 0.55 2.95 -11.87
C THR A 281 0.48 1.43 -11.63
N ASN A 282 -0.70 0.92 -11.29
CA ASN A 282 -0.92 -0.52 -11.03
C ASN A 282 -0.53 -1.37 -12.26
N GLU A 283 -0.93 -0.93 -13.45
CA GLU A 283 -0.69 -1.61 -14.72
C GLU A 283 0.80 -1.60 -15.09
N GLU A 284 1.49 -0.48 -14.88
CA GLU A 284 2.94 -0.39 -15.08
C GLU A 284 3.69 -1.32 -14.12
N ALA A 285 3.30 -1.34 -12.84
CA ALA A 285 3.93 -2.20 -11.83
C ALA A 285 3.81 -3.69 -12.22
N VAL A 286 2.61 -4.14 -12.57
CA VAL A 286 2.38 -5.52 -13.04
C VAL A 286 3.17 -5.81 -14.31
N ALA A 287 3.18 -4.91 -15.30
CA ALA A 287 3.93 -5.09 -16.54
C ALA A 287 5.45 -5.21 -16.31
N MET A 288 6.00 -4.50 -15.33
CA MET A 288 7.43 -4.59 -14.96
C MET A 288 7.77 -5.87 -14.21
N VAL A 289 6.87 -6.36 -13.34
CA VAL A 289 7.10 -7.57 -12.54
C VAL A 289 6.90 -8.84 -13.36
N LYS A 290 5.92 -8.87 -14.28
CA LYS A 290 5.53 -10.07 -15.04
C LYS A 290 6.69 -10.82 -15.71
N PRO A 291 7.65 -10.18 -16.42
CA PRO A 291 8.76 -10.88 -17.06
C PRO A 291 9.85 -11.35 -16.08
N ILE A 292 9.82 -10.92 -14.82
CA ILE A 292 10.85 -11.23 -13.82
C ILE A 292 10.35 -12.35 -12.90
N GLN A 293 10.98 -13.52 -13.00
CA GLN A 293 10.61 -14.69 -12.19
C GLN A 293 11.09 -14.58 -10.75
N ASP A 294 12.30 -14.05 -10.55
CA ASP A 294 12.86 -13.86 -9.22
C ASP A 294 12.19 -12.65 -8.51
N PRO A 295 11.47 -12.87 -7.39
CA PRO A 295 10.69 -11.81 -6.77
C PRO A 295 11.58 -10.73 -6.11
N GLU A 296 12.81 -11.04 -5.70
CA GLU A 296 13.74 -10.02 -5.17
C GLU A 296 14.16 -9.04 -6.28
N GLN A 297 14.55 -9.58 -7.44
CA GLN A 297 14.90 -8.75 -8.61
C GLN A 297 13.69 -7.96 -9.12
N ALA A 298 12.47 -8.52 -9.03
CA ALA A 298 11.25 -7.80 -9.37
C ALA A 298 10.98 -6.62 -8.41
N ALA A 299 11.16 -6.83 -7.09
CA ALA A 299 11.04 -5.76 -6.10
C ALA A 299 12.07 -4.64 -6.33
N LYS A 300 13.34 -5.00 -6.59
CA LYS A 300 14.40 -4.04 -6.95
C LYS A 300 14.06 -3.26 -8.21
N ARG A 301 13.50 -3.91 -9.23
CA ARG A 301 13.10 -3.27 -10.48
C ARG A 301 12.06 -2.17 -10.25
N LEU A 302 11.06 -2.41 -9.40
CA LEU A 302 10.06 -1.42 -9.04
C LEU A 302 10.64 -0.27 -8.21
N LEU A 303 11.46 -0.59 -7.20
CA LEU A 303 12.14 0.42 -6.38
C LEU A 303 13.00 1.34 -7.24
N GLN A 304 13.79 0.78 -8.17
CA GLN A 304 14.63 1.55 -9.09
C GLN A 304 13.79 2.43 -10.02
N GLU A 305 12.66 1.94 -10.52
CA GLU A 305 11.74 2.75 -11.33
C GLU A 305 11.25 3.97 -10.54
N ALA A 306 10.76 3.76 -9.33
CA ALA A 306 10.23 4.82 -8.49
C ALA A 306 11.29 5.88 -8.20
N TYR A 307 12.51 5.45 -7.88
CA TYR A 307 13.64 6.34 -7.66
C TYR A 307 14.00 7.15 -8.92
N GLN A 308 14.06 6.50 -10.09
CA GLN A 308 14.39 7.15 -11.37
C GLN A 308 13.30 8.14 -11.82
N ARG A 309 12.02 7.84 -11.56
CA ARG A 309 10.90 8.76 -11.78
C ARG A 309 10.87 9.91 -10.79
N GLY A 310 11.78 9.91 -9.82
CA GLY A 310 12.02 11.04 -8.96
C GLY A 310 11.22 11.01 -7.66
N SER A 311 10.70 9.85 -7.25
CA SER A 311 10.05 9.67 -5.94
C SER A 311 10.88 10.36 -4.84
N ALA A 312 10.17 11.09 -3.99
CA ALA A 312 10.75 11.90 -2.92
C ALA A 312 10.59 11.25 -1.54
N ASP A 313 10.09 10.01 -1.50
CA ASP A 313 9.79 9.31 -0.26
C ASP A 313 10.72 8.13 0.04
N ASN A 314 10.52 7.51 1.20
CA ASN A 314 10.94 6.12 1.41
C ASN A 314 10.22 5.21 0.41
N ILE A 315 10.88 4.16 -0.03
CA ILE A 315 10.33 3.25 -1.03
C ILE A 315 10.51 1.84 -0.51
N THR A 316 9.41 1.14 -0.27
CA THR A 316 9.40 -0.26 0.17
C THR A 316 8.46 -1.07 -0.69
N VAL A 317 8.95 -2.19 -1.20
CA VAL A 317 8.21 -3.09 -2.10
C VAL A 317 8.39 -4.52 -1.62
N VAL A 318 7.29 -5.27 -1.53
CA VAL A 318 7.26 -6.72 -1.31
C VAL A 318 6.51 -7.37 -2.45
N ILE A 319 7.11 -8.38 -3.06
CA ILE A 319 6.53 -9.22 -4.10
C ILE A 319 6.32 -10.62 -3.54
N VAL A 320 5.13 -11.18 -3.73
CA VAL A 320 4.83 -12.58 -3.44
C VAL A 320 4.36 -13.23 -4.72
N ARG A 321 5.10 -14.22 -5.22
CA ARG A 321 4.77 -14.96 -6.44
C ARG A 321 4.20 -16.31 -6.04
N PHE A 322 3.00 -16.61 -6.51
CA PHE A 322 2.34 -17.88 -6.26
C PHE A 322 2.77 -18.87 -7.33
N LEU A 323 3.21 -20.04 -6.89
CA LEU A 323 3.72 -21.09 -7.75
C LEU A 323 2.57 -22.08 -7.93
N GLU A 324 2.25 -22.41 -9.18
CA GLU A 324 1.31 -23.49 -9.45
C GLU A 324 1.79 -24.74 -8.73
N GLY A 325 0.96 -25.25 -7.82
CA GLY A 325 1.27 -26.45 -7.09
C GLY A 325 1.52 -27.59 -8.06
N ALA A 326 2.71 -28.17 -7.98
CA ALA A 326 2.93 -29.55 -8.40
C ALA A 326 1.77 -30.37 -7.84
N ALA A 327 0.92 -30.86 -8.74
CA ALA A 327 -0.25 -31.63 -8.39
C ALA A 327 0.17 -32.67 -7.34
N THR A 328 -0.49 -32.66 -6.19
CA THR A 328 -0.49 -33.83 -5.32
C THR A 328 -1.12 -34.95 -6.14
N THR A 329 -0.29 -35.74 -6.81
CA THR A 329 -0.67 -37.02 -7.38
C THR A 329 -0.98 -37.93 -6.20
N GLY A 330 -2.20 -37.79 -5.66
CA GLY A 330 -2.84 -38.78 -4.83
C GLY A 330 -3.19 -39.97 -5.72
N ASP A 331 -2.17 -40.76 -6.04
CA ASP A 331 -2.36 -42.09 -6.61
C ASP A 331 -2.90 -42.96 -5.47
N GLY A 332 -4.23 -42.91 -5.31
CA GLY A 332 -4.94 -43.82 -4.43
C GLY A 332 -4.76 -45.24 -4.96
N PRO A 333 -4.42 -46.24 -4.12
CA PRO A 333 -4.21 -47.58 -4.61
C PRO A 333 -5.50 -48.11 -5.22
N SER A 334 -5.45 -48.40 -6.53
CA SER A 334 -6.48 -49.15 -7.23
C SER A 334 -6.70 -50.46 -6.50
N LYS A 335 -7.88 -50.62 -5.90
CA LYS A 335 -8.34 -51.90 -5.35
C LYS A 335 -8.48 -52.89 -6.50
N GLU A 336 -7.49 -53.76 -6.68
CA GLU A 336 -7.66 -55.01 -7.40
C GLU A 336 -8.66 -55.89 -6.63
N SER A 337 -9.85 -56.04 -7.20
CA SER A 337 -10.83 -57.02 -6.75
C SER A 337 -10.36 -58.42 -7.15
N ALA A 338 -9.75 -59.13 -6.21
CA ALA A 338 -9.56 -60.58 -6.32
C ALA A 338 -10.92 -61.28 -6.17
N SER A 339 -11.54 -61.67 -7.30
CA SER A 339 -12.63 -62.64 -7.27
C SER A 339 -12.02 -64.05 -7.19
N SER A 340 -12.03 -64.59 -5.98
CA SER A 340 -11.86 -66.02 -5.74
C SER A 340 -13.10 -66.76 -6.24
N ASN A 341 -12.94 -67.60 -7.26
CA ASN A 341 -13.93 -68.61 -7.62
C ASN A 341 -13.49 -69.95 -6.99
N GLN A 342 -14.20 -70.36 -5.95
CA GLN A 342 -14.21 -71.74 -5.46
C GLN A 342 -15.63 -72.29 -5.51
N ASN A 343 -15.74 -73.50 -6.06
CA ASN A 343 -16.77 -74.54 -5.91
C ASN A 343 -18.18 -74.26 -6.46
N SER A 344 -18.53 -74.94 -7.57
CA SER A 344 -19.13 -76.28 -7.55
C SER A 344 -19.11 -76.92 -8.94
#